data_AF-A0A7J5EUZ3-F1
#
_entry.id   AF-A0A7J5EUZ3-F1
#
_cell.length_a   1.000
_cell.length_b   1.000
_cell.length_c   1.000
_cell.angle_alpha   90.00
_cell.angle_beta   90.00
_cell.angle_gamma   90.00
#
_symmetry.space_group_name_H-M   'P 1'
#
loop_
_entity.id
_entity.type
_entity.pdbx_description
1 polymer ?
#
loop_
_entity_poly.entity_id
_entity_poly.type
_entity_poly.pdbx_seq_one_letter_code
_entity_poly.pdbx_strand_id
1 'polypeptide(L)'
;MRFLSKLEEPAYTAMRAVAGFLFLFHGVQKLFGWLTTKATPEVFSQKWFGGGIELVCGALVMIGLGTRFAAFLASGTMAVAYFQFHQKEELANWHWLPIKNGGELAVMYCFVFLFIAARGPGKLALDNRLR
;
A
#
# COMPACT_ATOMS: atom_id res chain seq x y z
N MET A 1 -22.91 4.76 16.85
CA MET A 1 -23.66 3.48 16.87
C MET A 1 -22.87 2.45 17.70
N ARG A 2 -23.35 2.06 18.90
CA ARG A 2 -22.61 1.19 19.86
C ARG A 2 -22.26 -0.22 19.36
N PHE A 3 -22.87 -0.68 18.27
CA PHE A 3 -22.57 -2.00 17.71
C PHE A 3 -21.25 -2.00 16.90
N LEU A 4 -20.94 -0.91 16.18
CA LEU A 4 -19.75 -0.82 15.33
C LEU A 4 -18.44 -0.78 16.13
N SER A 5 -18.47 -0.23 17.34
CA SER A 5 -17.28 -0.19 18.20
C SER A 5 -16.80 -1.58 18.62
N LYS A 6 -17.70 -2.58 18.69
CA LYS A 6 -17.31 -3.98 18.96
C LYS A 6 -16.58 -4.60 17.77
N LEU A 7 -16.80 -4.08 16.57
CA LEU A 7 -16.21 -4.55 15.31
C LEU A 7 -14.92 -3.81 14.94
N GLU A 8 -14.50 -2.81 15.72
CA GLU A 8 -13.34 -1.98 15.38
C GLU A 8 -12.08 -2.82 15.11
N GLU A 9 -11.76 -3.75 16.01
CA GLU A 9 -10.54 -4.55 15.91
C GLU A 9 -10.60 -5.63 14.81
N PRO A 10 -11.71 -6.39 14.66
CA PRO A 10 -11.91 -7.24 13.48
C PRO A 10 -11.87 -6.48 12.15
N ALA A 11 -12.53 -5.32 12.08
CA ALA A 11 -12.58 -4.49 10.89
C ALA A 11 -11.18 -3.95 10.54
N TYR A 12 -10.41 -3.51 11.55
CA TYR A 12 -9.03 -3.09 11.36
C TYR A 12 -8.16 -4.25 10.83
N THR A 13 -8.29 -5.44 11.41
CA THR A 13 -7.54 -6.62 10.97
C THR A 13 -7.87 -6.96 9.52
N ALA A 14 -9.16 -6.95 9.15
CA ALA A 14 -9.60 -7.19 7.78
C ALA A 14 -9.08 -6.11 6.83
N MET A 15 -9.20 -4.84 7.19
CA MET A 15 -8.68 -3.72 6.40
C MET A 15 -7.18 -3.83 6.18
N ARG A 16 -6.40 -4.12 7.23
CA ARG A 16 -4.94 -4.34 7.14
C ARG A 16 -4.62 -5.49 6.19
N ALA A 17 -5.30 -6.62 6.34
CA ALA A 17 -5.09 -7.80 5.52
C ALA A 17 -5.41 -7.53 4.05
N VAL A 18 -6.56 -6.91 3.77
CA VAL A 18 -7.00 -6.56 2.41
C VAL A 18 -6.09 -5.51 1.77
N ALA A 19 -5.69 -4.48 2.51
CA ALA A 19 -4.76 -3.47 2.01
C ALA A 19 -3.41 -4.09 1.62
N GLY A 20 -2.85 -4.95 2.48
CA GLY A 20 -1.62 -5.68 2.18
C GLY A 20 -1.77 -6.62 0.99
N PHE A 21 -2.89 -7.36 0.91
CA PHE A 21 -3.21 -8.26 -0.20
C PHE A 21 -3.27 -7.54 -1.54
N LEU A 22 -4.01 -6.44 -1.63
CA LEU A 22 -4.14 -5.68 -2.88
C LEU A 22 -2.81 -5.04 -3.30
N PHE A 23 -2.03 -4.55 -2.33
CA PHE A 23 -0.71 -3.98 -2.59
C PHE A 23 0.30 -5.02 -3.08
N LEU A 24 0.27 -6.22 -2.50
CA LEU A 24 1.07 -7.36 -2.96
C LEU A 24 0.83 -7.63 -4.45
N PHE A 25 -0.43 -7.57 -4.89
CA PHE A 25 -0.76 -7.82 -6.30
C PHE A 25 -0.25 -6.74 -7.26
N HIS A 26 -0.10 -5.48 -6.83
CA HIS A 26 0.60 -4.49 -7.64
C HIS A 26 2.07 -4.87 -7.86
N GLY A 27 2.71 -5.43 -6.83
CA GLY A 27 4.06 -5.99 -6.94
C GLY A 27 4.11 -7.19 -7.89
N VAL A 28 3.14 -8.11 -7.79
CA VAL A 28 3.03 -9.27 -8.69
C VAL A 28 2.91 -8.82 -10.15
N GLN A 29 2.05 -7.84 -10.42
CA GLN A 29 1.88 -7.27 -11.76
C GLN A 29 3.19 -6.67 -12.29
N LYS A 30 3.92 -5.93 -11.46
CA LYS A 30 5.16 -5.25 -11.89
C LYS A 30 6.32 -6.23 -12.09
N LEU A 31 6.48 -7.22 -11.22
CA LEU A 31 7.64 -8.11 -11.25
C LEU A 31 7.45 -9.31 -12.18
N PHE A 32 6.25 -9.86 -12.24
CA PHE A 32 5.99 -11.11 -12.97
C PHE A 32 5.11 -10.92 -14.21
N GLY A 33 4.54 -9.72 -14.41
CA GLY A 33 3.61 -9.48 -15.53
C GLY A 33 2.31 -10.27 -15.42
N TRP A 34 2.03 -10.85 -14.26
CA TRP A 34 0.82 -11.64 -14.04
C TRP A 34 -0.38 -10.72 -13.73
N LEU A 35 -1.58 -11.08 -14.18
CA LEU A 35 -2.83 -10.32 -13.94
C LEU A 35 -2.80 -8.89 -14.49
N THR A 36 -1.99 -8.63 -15.51
CA THR A 36 -1.90 -7.33 -16.19
C THR A 36 -1.66 -7.53 -17.68
N THR A 37 -2.18 -6.60 -18.49
CA THR A 37 -1.85 -6.49 -19.93
C THR A 37 -0.79 -5.43 -20.19
N LYS A 38 -0.37 -4.70 -19.15
CA LYS A 38 0.68 -3.67 -19.24
C LYS A 38 2.06 -4.32 -19.26
N ALA A 39 2.98 -3.73 -20.02
CA ALA A 39 4.39 -4.12 -19.99
C ALA A 39 4.96 -4.03 -18.57
N THR A 40 5.77 -5.02 -18.20
CA THR A 40 6.53 -4.98 -16.95
C THR A 40 7.61 -3.89 -17.04
N PRO A 41 7.98 -3.25 -15.91
CA PRO A 41 9.10 -2.33 -15.89
C PRO A 41 10.41 -3.04 -16.22
N GLU A 42 11.36 -2.29 -16.78
CA GLU A 42 12.73 -2.76 -16.95
C GLU A 42 13.33 -3.24 -15.63
N VAL A 43 14.06 -4.35 -15.67
CA VAL A 43 14.74 -4.92 -14.50
C VAL A 43 15.70 -3.88 -13.92
N PHE A 44 15.74 -3.76 -12.59
CA PHE A 44 16.50 -2.73 -11.87
C PHE A 44 16.08 -1.28 -12.10
N SER A 45 14.98 -1.02 -12.81
CA SER A 45 14.39 0.32 -12.83
C SER A 45 13.78 0.68 -11.47
N GLN A 46 13.57 1.97 -11.21
CA GLN A 46 12.89 2.43 -10.00
C GLN A 46 11.50 1.80 -9.83
N LYS A 47 10.75 1.61 -10.92
CA LYS A 47 9.43 0.97 -10.88
C LYS A 47 9.53 -0.52 -10.55
N TRP A 48 10.60 -1.19 -10.97
CA TRP A 48 10.87 -2.58 -10.61
C TRP A 48 11.13 -2.73 -9.10
N PHE A 49 11.98 -1.87 -8.52
CA PHE A 49 12.18 -1.83 -7.07
C PHE A 49 10.90 -1.48 -6.31
N GLY A 50 10.08 -0.55 -6.83
CA GLY A 50 8.76 -0.26 -6.30
C GLY A 50 7.84 -1.49 -6.28
N GLY A 51 7.87 -2.30 -7.35
CA GLY A 51 7.16 -3.58 -7.40
C GLY A 51 7.66 -4.60 -6.36
N GLY A 52 8.97 -4.65 -6.09
CA GLY A 52 9.54 -5.46 -5.01
C GLY A 52 9.06 -5.03 -3.63
N ILE A 53 9.04 -3.72 -3.36
CA ILE A 53 8.51 -3.18 -2.10
C ILE A 53 7.02 -3.50 -1.97
N GLU A 54 6.25 -3.35 -3.04
CA GLU A 54 4.82 -3.67 -3.07
C GLU A 54 4.55 -5.13 -2.73
N LEU A 55 5.30 -6.04 -3.36
CA LEU A 55 5.17 -7.47 -3.11
C LEU A 55 5.49 -7.82 -1.65
N VAL A 56 6.68 -7.43 -1.17
CA VAL A 56 7.19 -7.83 0.14
C VAL A 56 6.44 -7.12 1.26
N CYS A 57 6.30 -5.80 1.21
CA CYS A 57 5.59 -5.06 2.25
C CYS A 57 4.11 -5.38 2.24
N GLY A 58 3.50 -5.62 1.08
CA GLY A 58 2.12 -6.09 0.98
C GLY A 58 1.92 -7.41 1.73
N ALA A 59 2.81 -8.40 1.53
CA ALA A 59 2.74 -9.68 2.22
C ALA A 59 2.93 -9.53 3.74
N LEU A 60 3.94 -8.77 4.17
CA LEU A 60 4.26 -8.52 5.57
C LEU A 60 3.11 -7.80 6.29
N VAL A 61 2.57 -6.73 5.67
CA VAL A 61 1.42 -6.01 6.20
C VAL A 61 0.18 -6.89 6.21
N MET A 62 -0.03 -7.77 5.23
CA MET A 62 -1.18 -8.67 5.19
C MET A 62 -1.18 -9.65 6.38
N ILE A 63 -0.05 -10.29 6.67
CA ILE A 63 0.06 -11.28 7.76
C ILE A 63 0.33 -10.63 9.13
N GLY A 64 0.76 -9.38 9.14
CA GLY A 64 1.01 -8.61 10.36
C GLY A 64 2.35 -8.95 10.96
N LEU A 65 3.38 -9.05 10.12
CA LEU A 65 4.77 -9.29 10.51
C LEU A 65 5.59 -8.02 10.23
N GLY A 66 6.31 -7.50 11.22
CA GLY A 66 7.04 -6.24 11.10
C GLY A 66 6.14 -5.07 10.70
N THR A 67 4.87 -5.09 11.13
CA THR A 67 3.77 -4.34 10.52
C THR A 67 4.07 -2.85 10.40
N ARG A 68 4.63 -2.26 11.46
CA ARG A 68 4.93 -0.82 11.52
C ARG A 68 5.94 -0.40 10.46
N PHE A 69 7.03 -1.16 10.34
CA PHE A 69 8.10 -0.86 9.40
C PHE A 69 7.66 -1.09 7.95
N ALA A 70 7.04 -2.24 7.68
CA ALA A 70 6.54 -2.57 6.35
C ALA A 70 5.48 -1.56 5.85
N ALA A 71 4.56 -1.16 6.72
CA ALA A 71 3.54 -0.16 6.39
C ALA A 71 4.15 1.24 6.20
N PHE A 72 5.13 1.65 7.01
CA PHE A 72 5.78 2.95 6.83
C PHE A 72 6.52 3.01 5.48
N LEU A 73 7.24 1.95 5.12
CA LEU A 73 7.92 1.86 3.83
C LEU A 73 6.92 1.88 2.66
N ALA A 74 5.86 1.08 2.73
CA ALA A 74 4.78 1.06 1.73
C ALA A 74 4.11 2.43 1.56
N SER A 75 3.87 3.15 2.67
CA SER A 75 3.34 4.52 2.66
C SER A 75 4.28 5.47 1.89
N GLY A 76 5.57 5.45 2.20
CA GLY A 76 6.57 6.26 1.50
C GLY A 76 6.68 5.93 0.01
N THR A 77 6.62 4.65 -0.37
CA THR A 77 6.61 4.23 -1.78
C THR A 77 5.41 4.81 -2.54
N MET A 78 4.23 4.87 -1.91
CA MET A 78 3.04 5.44 -2.52
C MET A 78 3.05 6.97 -2.56
N ALA A 79 3.65 7.63 -1.58
CA ALA A 79 3.95 9.06 -1.66
C ALA A 79 4.84 9.37 -2.86
N VAL A 80 5.96 8.66 -3.01
CA VAL A 80 6.83 8.77 -4.19
C VAL A 80 6.05 8.48 -5.47
N ALA A 81 5.20 7.45 -5.48
CA ALA A 81 4.43 7.09 -6.66
C ALA A 81 3.50 8.23 -7.11
N TYR A 82 2.81 8.88 -6.17
CA TYR A 82 1.95 10.00 -6.47
C TYR A 82 2.75 11.19 -7.00
N PHE A 83 3.73 11.68 -6.24
CA PHE A 83 4.49 12.88 -6.62
C PHE A 83 5.30 12.68 -7.90
N GLN A 84 5.89 11.50 -8.10
CA GLN A 84 6.77 11.26 -9.23
C GLN A 84 6.09 10.65 -10.45
N PHE A 85 4.92 10.00 -10.36
CA PHE A 85 4.28 9.39 -11.54
C PHE A 85 2.88 9.94 -11.84
N HIS A 86 2.18 10.50 -10.86
CA HIS A 86 0.85 11.06 -11.06
C HIS A 86 0.86 12.59 -11.10
N GLN A 87 1.72 13.24 -10.31
CA GLN A 87 1.90 14.70 -10.28
C GLN A 87 3.10 15.14 -11.13
N LYS A 88 3.35 14.49 -12.28
CA LYS A 88 4.49 14.85 -13.15
C LYS A 88 4.27 16.13 -13.95
N GLU A 89 3.03 16.41 -14.33
CA GLU A 89 2.72 17.42 -15.34
C GLU A 89 1.68 18.41 -14.79
N GLU A 90 2.18 19.59 -14.44
CA GLU A 90 1.45 20.80 -14.08
C GLU A 90 0.62 20.83 -12.79
N LEU A 91 0.93 21.82 -11.94
CA LEU A 91 0.01 22.38 -10.94
C LEU A 91 -1.13 23.18 -11.60
N ALA A 92 -1.00 23.52 -12.89
CA ALA A 92 -2.02 24.18 -13.67
C ALA A 92 -3.21 23.25 -13.94
N ASN A 93 -4.36 23.84 -14.27
CA ASN A 93 -5.57 23.11 -14.69
C ASN A 93 -6.08 22.04 -13.70
N TRP A 94 -5.75 22.18 -12.41
CA TRP A 94 -6.15 21.25 -11.35
C TRP A 94 -5.61 19.82 -11.51
N HIS A 95 -4.54 19.63 -12.29
CA HIS A 95 -3.95 18.31 -12.55
C HIS A 95 -3.29 17.67 -11.31
N TRP A 96 -3.01 18.47 -10.28
CA TRP A 96 -2.60 17.98 -8.97
C TRP A 96 -3.72 17.21 -8.26
N LEU A 97 -5.01 17.42 -8.58
CA LEU A 97 -6.09 16.67 -7.95
C LEU A 97 -6.00 15.17 -8.33
N PRO A 98 -5.96 14.23 -7.37
CA PRO A 98 -5.82 12.79 -7.67
C PRO A 98 -6.86 12.24 -8.66
N ILE A 99 -8.09 12.76 -8.60
CA ILE A 99 -9.19 12.41 -9.51
C ILE A 99 -8.89 12.76 -10.99
N LYS A 100 -8.01 13.73 -11.25
CA LYS A 100 -7.63 14.16 -12.61
C LYS A 100 -6.47 13.36 -13.18
N ASN A 101 -5.56 12.89 -12.32
CA ASN A 101 -4.31 12.23 -12.73
C ASN A 101 -4.28 10.72 -12.45
N GLY A 102 -5.40 10.15 -11.99
CA GLY A 102 -5.51 8.73 -11.63
C GLY A 102 -4.70 8.32 -10.39
N GLY A 103 -4.25 9.29 -9.59
CA GLY A 103 -3.42 9.11 -8.40
C GLY A 103 -4.21 8.78 -7.13
N GLU A 104 -5.54 8.65 -7.20
CA GLU A 104 -6.41 8.41 -6.05
C GLU A 104 -5.97 7.18 -5.24
N LEU A 105 -5.65 6.07 -5.90
CA LEU A 105 -5.18 4.86 -5.23
C LEU A 105 -3.82 5.07 -4.57
N ALA A 106 -2.90 5.80 -5.20
CA ALA A 106 -1.59 6.10 -4.60
C ALA A 106 -1.76 6.91 -3.31
N VAL A 107 -2.63 7.93 -3.32
CA VAL A 107 -2.94 8.72 -2.12
C VAL A 107 -3.64 7.87 -1.05
N MET A 108 -4.63 7.05 -1.43
CA MET A 108 -5.34 6.19 -0.49
C MET A 108 -4.41 5.17 0.17
N TYR A 109 -3.58 4.46 -0.59
CA TYR A 109 -2.61 3.53 -0.01
C TYR A 109 -1.60 4.26 0.87
N CYS A 110 -1.12 5.44 0.47
CA CYS A 110 -0.20 6.25 1.27
C CYS A 110 -0.74 6.47 2.70
N PHE A 111 -1.98 6.94 2.82
CA PHE A 111 -2.59 7.24 4.12
C PHE A 111 -3.09 6.00 4.86
N VAL A 112 -3.60 4.97 4.17
CA VAL A 112 -3.98 3.69 4.80
C VAL A 112 -2.76 3.04 5.43
N PHE A 113 -1.64 2.98 4.72
CA PHE A 113 -0.40 2.41 5.28
C PHE A 113 0.22 3.31 6.35
N LEU A 114 0.12 4.62 6.24
CA LEU A 114 0.53 5.53 7.32
C LEU A 114 -0.28 5.27 8.60
N PHE A 115 -1.59 5.08 8.47
CA PHE A 115 -2.46 4.74 9.60
C PHE A 115 -2.09 3.37 10.19
N ILE A 116 -1.86 2.35 9.36
CA ILE A 116 -1.42 1.03 9.82
C ILE A 116 -0.05 1.13 10.53
N ALA A 117 0.87 1.95 10.03
CA ALA A 117 2.17 2.17 10.65
C ALA A 117 2.04 2.83 12.03
N ALA A 118 1.15 3.81 12.17
CA ALA A 118 0.88 4.50 13.43
C ALA A 118 0.14 3.60 14.45
N ARG A 119 -0.91 2.90 14.02
CA ARG A 119 -1.72 1.99 14.86
C ARG A 119 -0.95 0.72 15.23
N GLY A 120 -0.20 0.16 14.30
CA GLY A 120 0.59 -1.05 14.45
C GLY A 120 -0.18 -2.35 14.14
N PRO A 121 0.32 -3.52 14.59
CA PRO A 121 -0.11 -4.83 14.10
C PRO A 121 -1.61 -5.18 14.27
N GLY A 122 -2.24 -4.74 15.36
CA GLY A 122 -3.56 -5.24 15.77
C GLY A 122 -3.46 -6.64 16.43
N LYS A 123 -4.56 -7.12 17.03
CA LYS A 123 -4.56 -8.32 17.90
C LYS A 123 -4.24 -9.62 17.18
N LEU A 124 -4.69 -9.79 15.94
CA LEU A 124 -4.53 -11.03 15.17
C LEU A 124 -3.28 -11.05 14.27
N ALA A 125 -2.33 -10.15 14.50
CA ALA A 125 -1.06 -10.13 13.78
C ALA A 125 -0.08 -11.20 14.26
N LEU A 126 0.75 -11.71 13.34
CA LEU A 126 1.84 -12.63 13.69
C LEU A 126 2.88 -12.00 14.63
N ASP A 127 3.06 -10.68 14.60
CA ASP A 127 3.91 -9.94 15.55
C ASP A 127 3.59 -10.27 17.02
N ASN A 128 2.33 -10.62 17.34
CA ASN A 128 1.93 -10.96 18.70
C ASN A 128 2.22 -12.41 19.10
N ARG A 129 2.54 -13.28 18.12
CA ARG A 129 2.90 -14.69 18.36
C ARG A 129 4.41 -14.90 18.49
N LEU A 130 5.20 -13.89 18.15
CA LEU A 130 6.67 -13.89 18.22
C LEU A 130 7.21 -13.16 19.45
N ARG A 131 6.32 -12.80 20.39
CA ARG A 131 6.64 -12.25 21.72
C ARG A 131 6.53 -13.36 22.75
#